data_AF-V8RDR3-F1
#
_entry.id   AF-V8RDR3-F1
#
_cell.length_a   1.000
_cell.length_b   1.000
_cell.length_c   1.000
_cell.angle_alpha   90.00
_cell.angle_beta   90.00
_cell.angle_gamma   90.00
#
_symmetry.space_group_name_H-M   'P 1'
#
loop_
_entity.id
_entity.type
_entity.pdbx_description
1 polymer ?
#
loop_
_entity_poly.entity_id
_entity_poly.type
_entity_poly.pdbx_seq_one_letter_code
_entity_poly.pdbx_strand_id
1 'polypeptide(L)'
;MKSDIFDPHKSFLSLKILWIVVAIHFAIAAIFSILIIYNSNLTPSYDYAGFNNALNIFKIPLGILALIIPIVALLAANHRSEQTKEQMRLASENNNFSNFYKHTEEFESYLTEHEESKTKISLPRKFHRLAFPGAKHGNFKVGERIVSKIDEHLLDIILESAGLNDQQKWAEAADRLDFLIQRYAETFYIKSYYSSTSGNSVPVFERTVFIPDGDLKNLIVSVKIISEKIRDALLFDERYEPSELLTEVIEFDYSKIPSSNITNASNYKPFDFRALFMEKSKVI
;
A
#
# COMPACT_ATOMS: atom_id res chain seq x y z
N MET A 1 25.14 -5.25 -7.27
CA MET A 1 25.99 -5.52 -8.46
C MET A 1 25.56 -6.88 -8.99
N LYS A 2 24.77 -6.96 -10.07
CA LYS A 2 24.42 -8.26 -10.69
C LYS A 2 25.71 -8.85 -11.25
N SER A 3 26.18 -9.99 -10.74
CA SER A 3 27.29 -10.66 -11.40
C SER A 3 26.72 -11.42 -12.60
N ASP A 4 26.97 -10.93 -13.81
CA ASP A 4 26.59 -11.60 -15.07
C ASP A 4 27.27 -12.99 -15.26
N ILE A 5 28.10 -13.39 -14.30
CA ILE A 5 28.84 -14.65 -14.25
C ILE A 5 27.92 -15.84 -13.95
N PHE A 6 26.91 -15.66 -13.09
CA PHE A 6 25.93 -16.68 -12.70
C PHE A 6 24.52 -16.22 -13.03
N ASP A 7 24.20 -16.23 -14.32
CA ASP A 7 22.88 -15.87 -14.84
C ASP A 7 21.83 -16.91 -14.41
N PRO A 8 20.82 -16.54 -13.58
CA PRO A 8 19.82 -17.47 -13.08
C PRO A 8 18.86 -17.95 -14.18
N HIS A 9 18.74 -17.24 -15.30
CA HIS A 9 17.86 -17.59 -16.40
C HIS A 9 18.47 -18.58 -17.39
N LYS A 10 19.75 -18.92 -17.21
CA LYS A 10 20.49 -19.86 -18.05
C LYS A 10 20.70 -21.20 -17.36
N SER A 11 20.81 -22.25 -18.16
CA SER A 11 21.25 -23.56 -17.67
C SER A 11 22.71 -23.50 -17.23
N PHE A 12 23.05 -24.21 -16.15
CA PHE A 12 24.41 -24.26 -15.61
C PHE A 12 25.47 -24.60 -16.68
N LEU A 13 25.17 -25.54 -17.57
CA LEU A 13 26.10 -25.97 -18.63
C LEU A 13 26.33 -24.91 -19.72
N SER A 14 25.47 -23.90 -19.80
CA SER A 14 25.62 -22.78 -20.74
C SER A 14 26.44 -21.62 -20.18
N LEU A 15 26.83 -21.69 -18.90
CA LEU A 15 27.60 -20.62 -18.27
C LEU A 15 29.04 -20.61 -18.76
N LYS A 16 29.54 -19.44 -19.17
CA LYS A 16 30.93 -19.27 -19.61
C LYS A 16 31.94 -19.62 -18.51
N ILE A 17 31.62 -19.30 -17.25
CA ILE A 17 32.51 -19.53 -16.12
C ILE A 17 32.83 -21.02 -15.92
N LEU A 18 31.85 -21.91 -16.17
CA LEU A 18 32.06 -23.35 -16.10
C LEU A 18 33.15 -23.78 -17.09
N TRP A 19 33.00 -23.40 -18.36
CA TRP A 19 33.92 -23.79 -19.41
C TRP A 19 35.29 -23.15 -19.28
N ILE A 20 35.37 -21.92 -18.78
CA ILE A 20 36.65 -21.26 -18.47
C ILE A 20 37.38 -22.05 -17.39
N VAL A 21 36.70 -22.40 -16.29
CA VAL A 21 37.31 -23.17 -15.19
C VAL A 21 37.76 -24.55 -15.67
N VAL A 22 36.92 -25.26 -16.44
CA VAL A 22 37.30 -26.56 -17.03
C VAL A 22 38.52 -26.41 -17.94
N ALA A 23 38.50 -25.44 -18.86
CA ALA A 23 39.61 -25.20 -19.80
C ALA A 23 40.93 -24.88 -19.08
N ILE A 24 40.89 -24.09 -18.00
CA ILE A 24 42.07 -23.79 -17.18
C ILE A 24 42.65 -25.06 -16.55
N HIS A 25 41.82 -25.94 -15.98
CA HIS A 25 42.29 -27.19 -15.38
C HIS A 25 42.90 -28.13 -16.42
N PHE A 26 42.27 -28.24 -17.59
CA PHE A 26 42.81 -29.00 -18.71
C PHE A 26 44.14 -28.43 -19.21
N ALA A 27 44.27 -27.10 -19.33
CA ALA A 27 45.51 -26.45 -19.74
C ALA A 27 46.64 -26.70 -18.75
N ILE A 28 46.37 -26.58 -17.44
CA ILE A 28 47.37 -26.86 -16.40
C ILE A 28 47.78 -28.34 -16.44
N ALA A 29 46.82 -29.27 -16.51
CA ALA A 29 47.12 -30.69 -16.60
C ALA A 29 47.91 -31.06 -17.86
N ALA A 30 47.65 -30.40 -18.99
CA ALA A 30 48.40 -30.58 -20.23
C ALA A 30 49.84 -30.08 -20.08
N ILE A 31 50.06 -28.91 -19.47
CA ILE A 31 51.41 -28.39 -19.20
C ILE A 31 52.21 -29.39 -18.35
N PHE A 32 51.66 -29.90 -17.25
CA PHE A 32 52.34 -30.89 -16.43
C PHE A 32 52.60 -32.20 -17.18
N SER A 33 51.65 -32.67 -17.99
CA SER A 33 51.84 -33.86 -18.82
C SER A 33 52.99 -33.69 -19.82
N ILE A 34 53.05 -32.52 -20.49
CA ILE A 34 54.11 -32.17 -21.43
C ILE A 34 55.47 -32.13 -20.72
N LEU A 35 55.55 -31.50 -19.54
CA LEU A 35 56.78 -31.45 -18.74
C LEU A 35 57.26 -32.85 -18.35
N ILE A 36 56.35 -33.75 -17.94
CA ILE A 36 56.69 -35.13 -17.60
C ILE A 36 57.25 -35.87 -18.82
N ILE A 37 56.60 -35.73 -19.99
CA ILE A 37 57.02 -36.41 -21.23
C ILE A 37 58.42 -35.95 -21.67
N TYR A 38 58.70 -34.65 -21.65
CA TYR A 38 60.00 -34.13 -22.11
C TYR A 38 61.15 -34.38 -21.14
N ASN A 39 60.87 -34.53 -19.83
CA ASN A 39 61.90 -34.68 -18.81
C ASN A 39 62.06 -36.13 -18.31
N SER A 40 61.26 -37.07 -18.82
CA SER A 40 61.30 -38.48 -18.42
C SER A 40 61.60 -39.36 -19.63
N ASN A 41 62.51 -40.33 -19.48
CA ASN A 41 62.79 -41.33 -20.51
C ASN A 41 61.68 -42.40 -20.53
N LEU A 42 60.53 -42.06 -21.12
CA LEU A 42 59.36 -42.94 -21.16
C LEU A 42 59.45 -43.95 -22.30
N THR A 43 59.22 -45.22 -22.00
CA THR A 43 59.08 -46.30 -22.98
C THR A 43 57.63 -46.79 -23.01
N PRO A 44 56.97 -46.86 -24.18
CA PRO A 44 55.60 -47.38 -24.28
C PRO A 44 55.53 -48.86 -23.86
N SER A 45 54.60 -49.17 -22.95
CA SER A 45 54.22 -50.56 -22.63
C SER A 45 52.71 -50.65 -22.52
N TYR A 46 52.11 -51.60 -23.23
CA TYR A 46 50.64 -51.76 -23.36
C TYR A 46 50.11 -52.94 -22.54
N ASP A 47 50.88 -53.41 -21.57
CA ASP A 47 50.48 -54.43 -20.61
C ASP A 47 49.98 -53.80 -19.29
N TYR A 48 49.47 -54.62 -18.38
CA TYR A 48 48.92 -54.14 -17.10
C TYR A 48 49.97 -53.37 -16.28
N ALA A 49 51.25 -53.77 -16.36
CA ALA A 49 52.35 -53.10 -15.68
C ALA A 49 52.60 -51.70 -16.27
N GLY A 50 52.56 -51.57 -17.60
CA GLY A 50 52.64 -50.30 -18.31
C GLY A 50 51.54 -49.31 -17.93
N PHE A 51 50.28 -49.76 -17.90
CA PHE A 51 49.16 -48.91 -17.48
C PHE A 51 49.28 -48.45 -16.01
N ASN A 52 49.64 -49.35 -15.09
CA ASN A 52 49.85 -48.98 -13.68
C ASN A 52 51.01 -47.99 -13.52
N ASN A 53 52.09 -48.18 -14.27
CA ASN A 53 53.21 -47.24 -14.27
C ASN A 53 52.81 -45.87 -14.85
N ALA A 54 51.99 -45.84 -15.91
CA ALA A 54 51.46 -44.59 -16.47
C ALA A 54 50.60 -43.82 -15.44
N LEU A 55 49.74 -44.52 -14.68
CA LEU A 55 48.97 -43.88 -13.60
C LEU A 55 49.88 -43.29 -12.51
N ASN A 56 50.96 -43.99 -12.14
CA ASN A 56 51.93 -43.51 -11.17
C ASN A 56 52.70 -42.27 -11.67
N ILE A 57 53.11 -42.29 -12.93
CA ILE A 57 53.86 -41.20 -13.58
C ILE A 57 52.97 -39.96 -13.76
N PHE A 58 51.74 -40.12 -14.26
CA PHE A 58 50.81 -39.03 -14.55
C PHE A 58 49.86 -38.69 -13.39
N LYS A 59 50.17 -39.14 -12.17
CA LYS A 59 49.33 -38.89 -10.98
C LYS A 59 49.03 -37.40 -10.72
N ILE A 60 49.99 -36.51 -11.03
CA ILE A 60 49.84 -35.07 -10.81
C ILE A 60 48.84 -34.47 -11.81
N PRO A 61 49.00 -34.58 -13.15
CA PRO A 61 47.97 -34.19 -14.10
C PRO A 61 46.58 -34.78 -13.82
N LEU A 62 46.53 -36.07 -13.49
CA LEU A 62 45.26 -36.74 -13.16
C LEU A 62 44.62 -36.17 -11.89
N GLY A 63 45.41 -35.86 -10.86
CA GLY A 63 44.94 -35.18 -9.65
C GLY A 63 44.36 -33.80 -9.94
N ILE A 64 44.99 -33.02 -10.83
CA ILE A 64 44.49 -31.70 -11.24
C ILE A 64 43.16 -31.81 -11.99
N LEU A 65 43.04 -32.79 -12.90
CA LEU A 65 41.77 -33.06 -13.58
C LEU A 65 40.69 -33.54 -12.60
N ALA A 66 41.05 -34.32 -11.58
CA ALA A 66 40.11 -34.78 -10.57
C ALA A 66 39.51 -33.60 -9.75
N LEU A 67 40.24 -32.50 -9.56
CA LEU A 67 39.74 -31.29 -8.90
C LEU A 67 38.60 -30.60 -9.66
N ILE A 68 38.41 -30.89 -10.96
CA ILE A 68 37.28 -30.37 -11.72
C ILE A 68 35.96 -30.77 -11.06
N ILE A 69 35.84 -32.00 -10.54
CA ILE A 69 34.60 -32.51 -9.95
C ILE A 69 34.13 -31.64 -8.76
N PRO A 70 34.91 -31.47 -7.67
CA PRO A 70 34.49 -30.66 -6.54
C PRO A 70 34.31 -29.16 -6.90
N ILE A 71 35.10 -28.64 -7.84
CA ILE A 71 34.98 -27.24 -8.26
C ILE A 71 33.69 -27.02 -9.05
N VAL A 72 33.38 -27.89 -10.02
CA VAL A 72 32.14 -27.84 -10.78
C VAL A 72 30.92 -28.02 -9.85
N ALA A 73 31.02 -28.90 -8.85
CA ALA A 73 29.98 -29.07 -7.85
C ALA A 73 29.74 -27.78 -7.05
N LEU A 74 30.80 -27.06 -6.65
CA LEU A 74 30.70 -25.77 -5.97
C LEU A 74 30.07 -24.68 -6.87
N LEU A 75 30.49 -24.60 -8.14
CA LEU A 75 29.91 -23.67 -9.11
C LEU A 75 28.41 -23.96 -9.33
N ALA A 76 28.02 -25.23 -9.40
CA ALA A 76 26.63 -25.65 -9.55
C ALA A 76 25.79 -25.34 -8.30
N ALA A 77 26.37 -25.48 -7.11
CA ALA A 77 25.72 -25.07 -5.86
C ALA A 77 25.48 -23.55 -5.83
N ASN A 78 26.47 -22.75 -6.24
CA ASN A 78 26.32 -21.30 -6.33
C ASN A 78 25.27 -20.87 -7.36
N HIS A 79 25.28 -21.47 -8.56
CA HIS A 79 24.27 -21.20 -9.58
C HIS A 79 22.85 -21.50 -9.09
N ARG A 80 22.64 -22.62 -8.40
CA ARG A 80 21.36 -22.93 -7.76
C ARG A 80 20.95 -21.88 -6.72
N SER A 81 21.90 -21.37 -5.94
CA SER A 81 21.61 -20.29 -4.98
C SER A 81 21.09 -19.03 -5.67
N GLU A 82 21.71 -18.60 -6.77
CA GLU A 82 21.25 -17.45 -7.56
C GLU A 82 19.88 -17.70 -8.20
N GLN A 83 19.63 -18.91 -8.71
CA GLN A 83 18.30 -19.31 -9.21
C GLN A 83 17.23 -19.24 -8.12
N THR A 84 17.51 -19.76 -6.92
CA THR A 84 16.58 -19.70 -5.79
C THR A 84 16.30 -18.26 -5.37
N LYS A 85 17.32 -17.38 -5.31
CA LYS A 85 17.11 -15.95 -5.01
C LYS A 85 16.18 -15.29 -6.01
N GLU A 86 16.38 -15.54 -7.29
CA GLU A 86 15.54 -14.96 -8.34
C GLU A 86 14.12 -15.53 -8.30
N GLN A 87 13.96 -16.83 -8.04
CA GLN A 87 12.65 -17.45 -7.83
C GLN A 87 11.92 -16.85 -6.62
N MET A 88 12.61 -16.62 -5.50
CA MET A 88 12.03 -15.95 -4.33
C MET A 88 11.61 -14.52 -4.64
N ARG A 89 12.41 -13.79 -5.44
CA ARG A 89 12.07 -12.43 -5.88
C ARG A 89 10.78 -12.42 -6.70
N LEU A 90 10.71 -13.28 -7.73
CA LEU A 90 9.52 -13.41 -8.59
C LEU A 90 8.29 -13.86 -7.80
N ALA A 91 8.45 -14.82 -6.89
CA ALA A 91 7.38 -15.27 -6.02
C ALA A 91 6.90 -14.15 -5.09
N SER A 92 7.80 -13.35 -4.53
CA SER A 92 7.44 -12.19 -3.69
C SER A 92 6.68 -11.13 -4.48
N GLU A 93 7.08 -10.85 -5.73
CA GLU A 93 6.37 -9.90 -6.60
C GLU A 93 4.96 -10.40 -6.94
N ASN A 94 4.83 -11.68 -7.28
CA ASN A 94 3.54 -12.31 -7.55
C ASN A 94 2.64 -12.32 -6.30
N ASN A 95 3.20 -12.64 -5.14
CA ASN A 95 2.46 -12.63 -3.88
C ASN A 95 1.96 -11.22 -3.53
N ASN A 96 2.80 -10.19 -3.69
CA ASN A 96 2.40 -8.81 -3.45
C ASN A 96 1.28 -8.37 -4.39
N PHE A 97 1.36 -8.76 -5.68
CA PHE A 97 0.29 -8.52 -6.65
C PHE A 97 -1.01 -9.22 -6.22
N SER A 98 -0.98 -10.53 -5.98
CA SER A 98 -2.16 -11.29 -5.57
C SER A 98 -2.78 -10.76 -4.27
N ASN A 99 -1.96 -10.44 -3.27
CA ASN A 99 -2.43 -9.89 -2.00
C ASN A 99 -3.07 -8.51 -2.18
N PHE A 100 -2.53 -7.64 -3.04
CA PHE A 100 -3.12 -6.34 -3.34
C PHE A 100 -4.53 -6.47 -3.92
N TYR A 101 -4.74 -7.36 -4.89
CA TYR A 101 -6.07 -7.57 -5.48
C TYR A 101 -7.02 -8.20 -4.49
N LYS A 102 -6.59 -9.23 -3.76
CA LYS A 102 -7.40 -9.89 -2.74
C LYS A 102 -7.86 -8.91 -1.66
N HIS A 103 -6.95 -8.09 -1.12
CA HIS A 103 -7.32 -7.08 -0.13
C HIS A 103 -8.26 -6.02 -0.72
N THR A 104 -8.12 -5.65 -2.00
CA THR A 104 -9.04 -4.71 -2.64
C THR A 104 -10.44 -5.32 -2.75
N GLU A 105 -10.55 -6.59 -3.14
CA GLU A 105 -11.82 -7.32 -3.24
C GLU A 105 -12.47 -7.50 -1.86
N GLU A 106 -11.72 -7.93 -0.86
CA GLU A 106 -12.21 -8.06 0.52
C GLU A 106 -12.68 -6.71 1.08
N PHE A 107 -11.99 -5.63 0.77
CA PHE A 107 -12.42 -4.28 1.13
C PHE A 107 -13.73 -3.88 0.43
N GLU A 108 -13.89 -4.19 -0.86
CA GLU A 108 -15.15 -3.95 -1.58
C GLU A 108 -16.31 -4.72 -0.93
N SER A 109 -16.11 -6.02 -0.65
CA SER A 109 -17.09 -6.86 0.03
C SER A 109 -17.44 -6.32 1.42
N TYR A 110 -16.43 -5.94 2.20
CA TYR A 110 -16.63 -5.35 3.53
C TYR A 110 -17.53 -4.12 3.51
N LEU A 111 -17.31 -3.21 2.55
CA LEU A 111 -18.12 -2.01 2.40
C LEU A 111 -19.58 -2.31 2.03
N THR A 112 -19.84 -3.37 1.25
CA THR A 112 -21.19 -3.80 0.86
C THR A 112 -21.91 -4.54 2.00
N GLU A 113 -21.22 -5.39 2.75
CA GLU A 113 -21.79 -6.12 3.89
C GLU A 113 -22.21 -5.18 5.03
N HIS A 114 -21.48 -4.07 5.21
CA HIS A 114 -21.74 -3.05 6.23
C HIS A 114 -22.49 -1.82 5.66
N GLU A 115 -23.26 -2.01 4.58
CA GLU A 115 -24.08 -0.96 3.96
C GLU A 115 -25.48 -0.91 4.60
N GLU A 116 -25.57 -0.67 5.90
CA GLU A 116 -26.86 -0.54 6.61
C GLU A 116 -27.54 0.82 6.38
N SER A 117 -26.77 1.84 5.97
CA SER A 117 -27.25 3.21 5.77
C SER A 117 -27.37 3.57 4.28
N LYS A 118 -28.21 4.57 3.98
CA LYS A 118 -28.32 5.14 2.62
C LYS A 118 -27.02 5.77 2.13
N THR A 119 -26.11 6.10 3.05
CA THR A 119 -24.83 6.75 2.79
C THR A 119 -23.80 5.71 2.35
N LYS A 120 -23.19 5.95 1.19
CA LYS A 120 -22.28 4.97 0.58
C LYS A 120 -21.02 5.58 0.00
N ILE A 121 -19.96 4.77 -0.02
CA ILE A 121 -18.73 5.07 -0.75
C ILE A 121 -18.96 4.69 -2.21
N SER A 122 -19.08 5.70 -3.06
CA SER A 122 -19.46 5.53 -4.47
C SER A 122 -18.36 4.96 -5.35
N LEU A 123 -17.09 5.08 -4.94
CA LEU A 123 -15.93 4.56 -5.67
C LEU A 123 -15.00 3.76 -4.74
N PRO A 124 -15.39 2.53 -4.34
CA PRO A 124 -14.66 1.69 -3.38
C PRO A 124 -13.17 1.55 -3.68
N ARG A 125 -12.78 1.22 -4.92
CA ARG A 125 -11.35 1.09 -5.31
C ARG A 125 -10.55 2.38 -5.21
N LYS A 126 -11.18 3.53 -5.45
CA LYS A 126 -10.49 4.82 -5.33
C LYS A 126 -10.30 5.17 -3.85
N PHE A 127 -11.33 4.94 -3.03
CA PHE A 127 -11.22 5.09 -1.58
C PHE A 127 -10.16 4.13 -1.02
N HIS A 128 -10.14 2.86 -1.42
CA HIS A 128 -9.13 1.89 -1.03
C HIS A 128 -7.70 2.38 -1.30
N ARG A 129 -7.44 2.91 -2.51
CA ARG A 129 -6.12 3.47 -2.85
C ARG A 129 -5.74 4.70 -2.02
N LEU A 130 -6.73 5.48 -1.59
CA LEU A 130 -6.52 6.63 -0.71
C LEU A 130 -6.22 6.17 0.72
N ALA A 131 -6.96 5.20 1.23
CA ALA A 131 -6.84 4.65 2.58
C ALA A 131 -5.57 3.81 2.74
N PHE A 132 -5.22 2.98 1.75
CA PHE A 132 -4.13 2.00 1.81
C PHE A 132 -3.07 2.26 0.71
N PRO A 133 -2.35 3.39 0.76
CA PRO A 133 -1.40 3.75 -0.31
C PRO A 133 -0.24 2.77 -0.46
N GLY A 134 0.10 2.04 0.60
CA GLY A 134 1.17 1.03 0.63
C GLY A 134 0.77 -0.37 0.15
N ALA A 135 -0.51 -0.62 -0.15
CA ALA A 135 -1.03 -1.96 -0.36
C ALA A 135 -0.34 -2.71 -1.53
N LYS A 136 0.05 -1.98 -2.58
CA LYS A 136 0.79 -2.55 -3.73
C LYS A 136 2.16 -3.13 -3.36
N HIS A 137 2.72 -2.69 -2.24
CA HIS A 137 4.01 -3.15 -1.72
C HIS A 137 3.85 -4.10 -0.53
N GLY A 138 2.64 -4.61 -0.28
CA GLY A 138 2.34 -5.50 0.83
C GLY A 138 2.10 -4.80 2.17
N ASN A 139 2.04 -3.46 2.20
CA ASN A 139 1.69 -2.71 3.41
C ASN A 139 0.21 -2.32 3.40
N PHE A 140 -0.58 -3.06 4.16
CA PHE A 140 -2.04 -2.90 4.25
C PHE A 140 -2.50 -2.01 5.41
N LYS A 141 -1.62 -1.14 5.92
CA LYS A 141 -1.99 -0.17 6.96
C LYS A 141 -2.73 1.03 6.38
N VAL A 142 -3.67 1.59 7.15
CA VAL A 142 -4.23 2.92 6.86
C VAL A 142 -3.09 3.95 6.81
N GLY A 143 -3.06 4.76 5.75
CA GLY A 143 -2.01 5.74 5.54
C GLY A 143 -2.25 7.03 6.33
N GLU A 144 -1.23 7.54 7.02
CA GLU A 144 -1.29 8.78 7.81
C GLU A 144 -1.87 9.98 7.02
N ARG A 145 -1.58 10.05 5.71
CA ARG A 145 -2.09 11.12 4.84
C ARG A 145 -3.61 11.17 4.75
N ILE A 146 -4.31 10.04 4.87
CA ILE A 146 -5.79 10.07 4.87
C ILE A 146 -6.29 10.64 6.19
N VAL A 147 -5.66 10.26 7.30
CA VAL A 147 -6.01 10.70 8.66
C VAL A 147 -5.84 12.23 8.76
N SER A 148 -4.67 12.76 8.37
CA SER A 148 -4.44 14.21 8.39
C SER A 148 -5.44 14.97 7.51
N LYS A 149 -5.80 14.44 6.32
CA LYS A 149 -6.80 15.08 5.45
C LYS A 149 -8.20 15.09 6.05
N ILE A 150 -8.58 14.05 6.79
CA ILE A 150 -9.85 14.01 7.51
C ILE A 150 -9.85 15.14 8.54
N ASP A 151 -8.80 15.24 9.35
CA ASP A 151 -8.68 16.26 10.38
C ASP A 151 -8.66 17.69 9.81
N GLU A 152 -7.95 17.92 8.70
CA GLU A 152 -7.95 19.20 7.97
C GLU A 152 -9.38 19.60 7.56
N HIS A 153 -10.13 18.69 6.94
CA HIS A 153 -11.51 18.96 6.54
C HIS A 153 -12.44 19.22 7.73
N LEU A 154 -12.31 18.44 8.80
CA LEU A 154 -13.11 18.61 10.01
C LEU A 154 -12.82 19.96 10.68
N LEU A 155 -11.56 20.36 10.77
CA LEU A 155 -11.15 21.64 11.34
C LEU A 155 -11.72 22.81 10.53
N ASP A 156 -11.60 22.78 9.20
CA ASP A 156 -12.16 23.82 8.32
C ASP A 156 -13.68 23.97 8.53
N ILE A 157 -14.39 22.84 8.60
CA ILE A 157 -15.85 22.80 8.84
C ILE A 157 -16.20 23.36 10.22
N ILE A 158 -15.48 22.95 11.26
CA ILE A 158 -15.69 23.43 12.63
C ILE A 158 -15.45 24.94 12.70
N LEU A 159 -14.38 25.45 12.09
CA LEU A 159 -14.05 26.87 12.09
C LEU A 159 -15.13 27.72 11.39
N GLU A 160 -15.56 27.32 10.19
CA GLU A 160 -16.61 28.06 9.45
C GLU A 160 -17.98 27.98 10.13
N SER A 161 -18.25 26.93 10.92
CA SER A 161 -19.53 26.78 11.62
C SER A 161 -19.83 27.89 12.63
N ALA A 162 -18.81 28.61 13.12
CA ALA A 162 -19.00 29.77 14.00
C ALA A 162 -19.76 30.93 13.32
N GLY A 163 -19.73 30.99 11.98
CA GLY A 163 -20.50 31.96 11.21
C GLY A 163 -22.02 31.78 11.31
N LEU A 164 -22.50 30.62 11.78
CA LEU A 164 -23.90 30.35 12.08
C LEU A 164 -24.39 31.01 13.39
N ASN A 165 -23.55 31.81 14.05
CA ASN A 165 -24.00 32.60 15.21
C ASN A 165 -24.48 34.02 14.82
N ASP A 166 -24.33 34.42 13.55
CA ASP A 166 -24.73 35.75 13.07
C ASP A 166 -26.08 35.71 12.34
N GLN A 167 -27.11 36.29 12.94
CA GLN A 167 -28.47 36.35 12.36
C GLN A 167 -28.54 37.10 11.02
N GLN A 168 -27.58 37.98 10.71
CA GLN A 168 -27.57 38.73 9.45
C GLN A 168 -26.74 38.01 8.36
N LYS A 169 -25.75 37.20 8.74
CA LYS A 169 -24.79 36.57 7.82
C LYS A 169 -24.86 35.05 7.76
N TRP A 170 -25.80 34.43 8.47
CA TRP A 170 -25.91 32.96 8.53
C TRP A 170 -26.03 32.30 7.15
N ALA A 171 -26.67 32.96 6.17
CA ALA A 171 -26.85 32.41 4.84
C ALA A 171 -25.51 32.26 4.10
N GLU A 172 -24.62 33.25 4.22
CA GLU A 172 -23.27 33.19 3.65
C GLU A 172 -22.41 32.12 4.35
N ALA A 173 -22.54 32.02 5.67
CA ALA A 173 -21.86 30.98 6.44
C ALA A 173 -22.37 29.59 6.07
N ALA A 174 -23.68 29.43 5.85
CA ALA A 174 -24.29 28.18 5.40
C ALA A 174 -23.81 27.78 3.99
N ASP A 175 -23.65 28.73 3.05
CA ASP A 175 -23.08 28.43 1.72
C ASP A 175 -21.63 27.94 1.81
N ARG A 176 -20.80 28.63 2.60
CA ARG A 176 -19.40 28.20 2.80
C ARG A 176 -19.33 26.84 3.47
N LEU A 177 -20.16 26.61 4.48
CA LEU A 177 -20.22 25.34 5.21
C LEU A 177 -20.68 24.19 4.30
N ASP A 178 -21.75 24.39 3.54
CA ASP A 178 -22.25 23.41 2.56
C ASP A 178 -21.17 23.05 1.53
N PHE A 179 -20.44 24.06 1.02
CA PHE A 179 -19.32 23.83 0.11
C PHE A 179 -18.20 22.98 0.76
N LEU A 180 -17.83 23.26 2.01
CA LEU A 180 -16.81 22.48 2.72
C LEU A 180 -17.27 21.04 2.98
N ILE A 181 -18.54 20.84 3.35
CA ILE A 181 -19.13 19.51 3.55
C ILE A 181 -19.15 18.72 2.24
N GLN A 182 -19.55 19.36 1.14
CA GLN A 182 -19.52 18.74 -0.19
C GLN A 182 -18.10 18.33 -0.57
N ARG A 183 -17.12 19.22 -0.39
CA ARG A 183 -15.71 18.93 -0.65
C ARG A 183 -15.18 17.79 0.22
N TYR A 184 -15.57 17.74 1.50
CA TYR A 184 -15.22 16.66 2.42
C TYR A 184 -15.78 15.32 1.90
N ALA A 185 -17.08 15.26 1.60
CA ALA A 185 -17.72 14.06 1.07
C ALA A 185 -17.11 13.61 -0.27
N GLU A 186 -16.87 14.53 -1.21
CA GLU A 186 -16.29 14.24 -2.53
C GLU A 186 -14.87 13.70 -2.44
N THR A 187 -14.05 14.27 -1.55
CA THR A 187 -12.67 13.82 -1.32
C THR A 187 -12.62 12.35 -0.91
N PHE A 188 -13.61 11.91 -0.15
CA PHE A 188 -13.75 10.53 0.34
C PHE A 188 -14.80 9.71 -0.44
N TYR A 189 -15.26 10.21 -1.60
CA TYR A 189 -16.20 9.56 -2.50
C TYR A 189 -17.54 9.16 -1.85
N ILE A 190 -17.97 9.87 -0.80
CA ILE A 190 -19.21 9.61 -0.07
C ILE A 190 -20.39 10.27 -0.76
N LYS A 191 -21.49 9.53 -0.90
CA LYS A 191 -22.76 10.01 -1.45
C LYS A 191 -23.90 9.77 -0.48
N SER A 192 -24.99 10.52 -0.67
CA SER A 192 -26.23 10.39 0.11
C SER A 192 -26.00 10.58 1.62
N TYR A 193 -25.25 11.62 1.97
CA TYR A 193 -24.84 11.93 3.35
C TYR A 193 -25.76 12.91 4.07
N TYR A 194 -26.71 13.52 3.37
CA TYR A 194 -27.76 14.30 4.01
C TYR A 194 -28.71 13.37 4.78
N SER A 195 -29.11 13.78 5.98
CA SER A 195 -30.08 13.06 6.81
C SER A 195 -31.43 12.86 6.12
N SER A 196 -31.74 13.70 5.13
CA SER A 196 -32.99 13.68 4.38
C SER A 196 -32.80 14.13 2.94
N THR A 197 -33.68 13.61 2.07
CA THR A 197 -33.79 14.04 0.67
C THR A 197 -34.76 15.21 0.49
N SER A 198 -35.55 15.55 1.51
CA SER A 198 -36.32 16.79 1.54
C SER A 198 -35.49 17.93 2.11
N GLY A 199 -35.75 19.15 1.66
CA GLY A 199 -35.05 20.33 2.17
C GLY A 199 -35.45 21.60 1.45
N ASN A 200 -34.91 22.71 1.95
CA ASN A 200 -35.09 24.02 1.36
C ASN A 200 -33.84 24.40 0.57
N SER A 201 -34.06 25.04 -0.57
CA SER A 201 -33.01 25.63 -1.39
C SER A 201 -32.98 27.13 -1.14
N VAL A 202 -31.91 27.62 -0.51
CA VAL A 202 -31.76 29.05 -0.21
C VAL A 202 -30.81 29.66 -1.23
N PRO A 203 -31.25 30.65 -2.03
CA PRO A 203 -30.35 31.38 -2.90
C PRO A 203 -29.42 32.27 -2.06
N VAL A 204 -28.12 32.10 -2.22
CA VAL A 204 -27.07 32.88 -1.57
C VAL A 204 -26.10 33.33 -2.66
N PHE A 205 -26.14 34.63 -2.99
CA PHE A 205 -25.42 35.20 -4.15
C PHE A 205 -25.75 34.46 -5.46
N GLU A 206 -24.74 33.87 -6.12
CA GLU A 206 -24.86 33.14 -7.39
C GLU A 206 -25.07 31.62 -7.20
N ARG A 207 -25.22 31.15 -5.96
CA ARG A 207 -25.36 29.73 -5.62
C ARG A 207 -26.64 29.47 -4.84
N THR A 208 -27.00 28.20 -4.78
CA THR A 208 -28.14 27.73 -3.99
C THR A 208 -27.63 26.73 -2.97
N VAL A 209 -27.89 27.02 -1.69
CA VAL A 209 -27.53 26.15 -0.57
C VAL A 209 -28.70 25.22 -0.30
N PHE A 210 -28.44 23.92 -0.27
CA PHE A 210 -29.44 22.93 0.14
C PHE A 210 -29.40 22.72 1.64
N ILE A 211 -30.50 22.98 2.33
CA ILE A 211 -30.63 22.81 3.78
C ILE A 211 -31.58 21.64 4.05
N PRO A 212 -31.06 20.49 4.52
CA PRO A 212 -31.87 19.28 4.72
C PRO A 212 -32.98 19.50 5.75
N ASP A 213 -34.20 19.12 5.39
CA ASP A 213 -35.44 19.36 6.13
C ASP A 213 -35.68 20.83 6.54
N GLY A 214 -34.99 21.76 5.88
CA GLY A 214 -35.08 23.18 6.20
C GLY A 214 -34.48 23.56 7.56
N ASP A 215 -33.64 22.72 8.16
CA ASP A 215 -32.96 23.00 9.44
C ASP A 215 -31.44 22.98 9.25
N LEU A 216 -30.78 24.11 9.57
CA LEU A 216 -29.32 24.24 9.47
C LEU A 216 -28.55 23.25 10.34
N LYS A 217 -29.17 22.79 11.44
CA LYS A 217 -28.61 21.70 12.25
C LYS A 217 -28.26 20.48 11.40
N ASN A 218 -29.07 20.18 10.38
CA ASN A 218 -28.88 18.98 9.58
C ASN A 218 -27.67 19.06 8.63
N LEU A 219 -27.19 20.26 8.30
CA LEU A 219 -25.88 20.40 7.64
C LEU A 219 -24.77 19.85 8.54
N ILE A 220 -24.78 20.24 9.82
CA ILE A 220 -23.78 19.78 10.80
C ILE A 220 -23.93 18.27 11.07
N VAL A 221 -25.16 17.75 11.15
CA VAL A 221 -25.40 16.29 11.27
C VAL A 221 -24.83 15.53 10.06
N SER A 222 -24.81 16.13 8.87
CA SER A 222 -24.23 15.49 7.69
C SER A 222 -22.72 15.26 7.84
N VAL A 223 -22.01 16.12 8.56
CA VAL A 223 -20.58 15.94 8.91
C VAL A 223 -20.39 14.66 9.72
N LYS A 224 -21.28 14.41 10.70
CA LYS A 224 -21.29 13.16 11.50
C LYS A 224 -21.43 11.94 10.60
N ILE A 225 -22.43 11.96 9.72
CA ILE A 225 -22.75 10.83 8.83
C ILE A 225 -21.58 10.51 7.90
N ILE A 226 -20.94 11.54 7.32
CA ILE A 226 -19.74 11.38 6.49
C ILE A 226 -18.62 10.77 7.34
N SER A 227 -18.36 11.32 8.52
CA SER A 227 -17.27 10.91 9.40
C SER A 227 -17.42 9.49 9.93
N GLU A 228 -18.62 9.09 10.33
CA GLU A 228 -18.97 7.70 10.68
C GLU A 228 -18.66 6.76 9.52
N LYS A 229 -19.11 7.11 8.30
CA LYS A 229 -18.87 6.25 7.14
C LYS A 229 -17.39 6.12 6.78
N ILE A 230 -16.60 7.20 6.93
CA ILE A 230 -15.14 7.14 6.75
C ILE A 230 -14.51 6.24 7.81
N ARG A 231 -14.84 6.47 9.10
CA ARG A 231 -14.31 5.67 10.20
C ARG A 231 -14.60 4.19 9.98
N ASP A 232 -15.85 3.84 9.71
CA ASP A 232 -16.28 2.46 9.55
C ASP A 232 -15.55 1.79 8.38
N ALA A 233 -15.35 2.51 7.27
CA ALA A 233 -14.54 2.00 6.17
C ALA A 233 -13.07 1.78 6.55
N LEU A 234 -12.48 2.64 7.37
CA LEU A 234 -11.08 2.53 7.79
C LEU A 234 -10.85 1.46 8.87
N LEU A 235 -11.89 1.10 9.63
CA LEU A 235 -11.85 -0.03 10.58
C LEU A 235 -11.71 -1.40 9.90
N PHE A 236 -11.70 -1.45 8.56
CA PHE A 236 -11.24 -2.63 7.82
C PHE A 236 -9.80 -3.03 8.20
N ASP A 237 -8.94 -2.06 8.55
CA ASP A 237 -7.66 -2.36 9.21
C ASP A 237 -7.88 -2.40 10.72
N GLU A 238 -7.84 -3.59 11.31
CA GLU A 238 -8.07 -3.79 12.76
C GLU A 238 -7.09 -3.03 13.67
N ARG A 239 -5.98 -2.53 13.10
CA ARG A 239 -4.96 -1.74 13.82
C ARG A 239 -5.20 -0.23 13.69
N TYR A 240 -6.18 0.19 12.91
CA TYR A 240 -6.50 1.59 12.72
C TYR A 240 -7.16 2.16 13.98
N GLU A 241 -6.57 3.21 14.51
CA GLU A 241 -7.13 4.02 15.58
C GLU A 241 -7.54 5.38 14.99
N PRO A 242 -8.83 5.77 15.05
CA PRO A 242 -9.28 7.08 14.62
C PRO A 242 -8.55 8.21 15.34
N SER A 243 -8.38 9.35 14.68
CA SER A 243 -7.86 10.56 15.34
C SER A 243 -8.81 11.01 16.46
N GLU A 244 -8.27 11.72 17.44
CA GLU A 244 -9.05 12.26 18.56
C GLU A 244 -10.15 13.20 18.04
N LEU A 245 -9.82 14.06 17.07
CA LEU A 245 -10.77 14.97 16.43
C LEU A 245 -11.92 14.22 15.72
N LEU A 246 -11.60 13.20 14.93
CA LEU A 246 -12.61 12.37 14.26
C LEU A 246 -13.53 11.68 15.27
N THR A 247 -12.95 11.15 16.35
CA THR A 247 -13.69 10.50 17.43
C THR A 247 -14.63 11.48 18.12
N GLU A 248 -14.15 12.65 18.51
CA GLU A 248 -14.94 13.68 19.17
C GLU A 248 -16.09 14.20 18.28
N VAL A 249 -15.86 14.36 16.97
CA VAL A 249 -16.92 14.75 16.02
C VAL A 249 -18.00 13.68 15.96
N ILE A 250 -17.63 12.40 15.86
CA ILE A 250 -18.61 11.32 15.76
C ILE A 250 -19.42 11.16 17.07
N GLU A 251 -18.74 11.29 18.22
CA GLU A 251 -19.35 11.14 19.55
C GLU A 251 -19.98 12.43 20.10
N PHE A 252 -19.97 13.51 19.30
CA PHE A 252 -20.61 14.75 19.69
C PHE A 252 -22.13 14.54 19.86
N ASP A 253 -22.70 15.15 20.90
CA ASP A 253 -24.14 15.08 21.14
C ASP A 253 -24.86 16.13 20.30
N TYR A 254 -25.18 15.78 19.06
CA TYR A 254 -25.88 16.64 18.11
C TYR A 254 -27.27 17.05 18.59
N SER A 255 -27.85 16.42 19.62
CA SER A 255 -29.13 16.88 20.19
C SER A 255 -29.02 18.29 20.80
N LYS A 256 -27.83 18.68 21.27
CA LYS A 256 -27.55 19.99 21.87
C LYS A 256 -27.59 21.16 20.87
N ILE A 257 -27.42 20.88 19.58
CA ILE A 257 -27.53 21.92 18.54
C ILE A 257 -29.01 22.33 18.45
N PRO A 258 -29.35 23.61 18.65
CA PRO A 258 -30.73 24.07 18.58
C PRO A 258 -31.24 23.95 17.14
N SER A 259 -32.50 23.52 17.01
CA SER A 259 -33.18 23.52 15.71
C SER A 259 -33.31 24.95 15.20
N SER A 260 -32.88 25.15 13.97
CA SER A 260 -32.78 26.45 13.30
C SER A 260 -33.51 26.37 11.96
N ASN A 261 -34.83 26.22 12.05
CA ASN A 261 -35.67 26.05 10.88
C ASN A 261 -35.79 27.37 10.10
N ILE A 262 -35.37 27.33 8.84
CA ILE A 262 -35.29 28.50 7.95
C ILE A 262 -36.51 28.67 7.04
N THR A 263 -37.57 27.88 7.21
CA THR A 263 -38.86 28.10 6.49
C THR A 263 -39.44 29.49 6.71
N ASN A 264 -39.06 30.16 7.80
CA ASN A 264 -39.33 31.57 8.04
C ASN A 264 -38.05 32.23 8.57
N ALA A 265 -37.46 33.18 7.85
CA ALA A 265 -36.19 33.81 8.21
C ALA A 265 -36.21 34.49 9.60
N SER A 266 -37.40 34.87 10.08
CA SER A 266 -37.64 35.40 11.43
C SER A 266 -37.50 34.36 12.55
N ASN A 267 -37.55 33.06 12.23
CA ASN A 267 -37.48 31.95 13.19
C ASN A 267 -36.06 31.37 13.33
N TYR A 268 -35.08 31.93 12.63
CA TYR A 268 -33.71 31.49 12.74
C TYR A 268 -33.19 31.69 14.17
N LYS A 269 -32.61 30.63 14.74
CA LYS A 269 -31.96 30.64 16.05
C LYS A 269 -30.46 30.49 15.83
N PRO A 270 -29.67 31.56 15.99
CA PRO A 270 -28.22 31.46 15.82
C PRO A 270 -27.61 30.44 16.78
N PHE A 271 -26.59 29.73 16.32
CA PHE A 271 -25.82 28.79 17.14
C PHE A 271 -24.38 28.74 16.69
N ASP A 272 -23.49 28.45 17.63
CA ASP A 272 -22.06 28.31 17.37
C ASP A 272 -21.65 26.85 17.61
N PHE A 273 -21.62 26.05 16.54
CA PHE A 273 -21.21 24.65 16.66
C PHE A 273 -19.76 24.52 17.13
N ARG A 274 -18.87 25.44 16.73
CA ARG A 274 -17.49 25.48 17.24
C ARG A 274 -17.49 25.66 18.75
N ALA A 275 -18.18 26.65 19.29
CA ALA A 275 -18.22 26.86 20.74
C ALA A 275 -18.78 25.64 21.48
N LEU A 276 -19.86 25.05 20.98
CA LEU A 276 -20.46 23.84 21.54
C LEU A 276 -19.51 22.63 21.49
N PHE A 277 -18.73 22.50 20.41
CA PHE A 277 -17.74 21.44 20.25
C PHE A 277 -16.56 21.63 21.20
N MET A 278 -16.04 22.85 21.30
CA MET A 278 -14.89 23.21 22.15
C MET A 278 -15.17 23.12 23.66
N GLU A 279 -16.42 23.27 24.10
CA GLU A 279 -16.80 23.06 25.50
C GLU A 279 -16.53 21.61 25.97
N LYS A 280 -16.55 20.65 25.03
CA LYS A 280 -16.37 19.22 25.30
C LYS A 280 -15.00 18.71 24.83
N SER A 281 -14.48 19.28 23.76
CA SER A 281 -13.24 18.86 23.11
C SER A 281 -12.01 19.24 23.91
N LYS A 282 -11.00 18.36 23.95
CA LYS A 282 -9.67 18.65 24.52
C LYS A 282 -8.62 18.96 23.45
N VAL A 283 -9.01 18.96 22.17
CA VAL A 283 -8.12 18.73 21.02
C VAL A 283 -7.70 20.02 20.29
N ILE A 284 -8.25 21.18 20.63
CA ILE A 284 -7.98 22.46 19.95
C ILE A 284 -7.59 23.55 20.93
#